data_AF-A0AAU5RB07-F1
#
_entry.id   AF-A0AAU5RB07-F1
#
_cell.length_a   1.000
_cell.length_b   1.000
_cell.length_c   1.000
_cell.angle_alpha   90.00
_cell.angle_beta   90.00
_cell.angle_gamma   90.00
#
_symmetry.space_group_name_H-M   'P 1'
#
loop_
_entity.id
_entity.type
_entity.pdbx_description
1 polymer ?
#
loop_
_entity_poly.entity_id
_entity_poly.type
_entity_poly.pdbx_seq_one_letter_code
_entity_poly.pdbx_strand_id
1 'polypeptide(L)'
;MTRLVLFGAPIAIAVSILFSSGDSELPPSSPQPTGTAGTAGTAAQTESPGLSAENDEKIAGLPPGLAAPAMKEIASQLVGSAEASTLDWRSQYGAIEDVGDGTGYTAGIIGFCSGTNDMLQLVEAYTKDDPDNPLAPFLAALREVDGTDSHEGLDPGFTDAWKAAAEDPAFRTAQNTMRDKLYFEPAVRLAKLDGLGTLGQFIYYDAMVLHGPGVEADGFYGIRDAAMASADTAAEGGDEAEYLGAFLDESRSAIRARKVQRDTTRIDTAQRVFLREGNLELKKPLVWQVYGETFRIP
;
A
#
# COMPACT_ATOMS: atom_id res chain seq x y z
N MET A 1 -42.19 -2.01 -2.72
CA MET A 1 -41.27 -2.70 -3.64
C MET A 1 -39.96 -2.91 -2.89
N THR A 2 -39.78 -4.13 -2.40
CA THR A 2 -38.65 -4.56 -1.58
C THR A 2 -37.41 -4.67 -2.49
N ARG A 3 -36.40 -3.83 -2.28
CA ARG A 3 -35.12 -3.92 -2.99
C ARG A 3 -34.23 -4.90 -2.23
N LEU A 4 -33.97 -6.05 -2.86
CA LEU A 4 -32.93 -6.98 -2.47
C LEU A 4 -31.59 -6.27 -2.65
N VAL A 5 -30.83 -6.11 -1.57
CA VAL A 5 -29.42 -5.69 -1.64
C VAL A 5 -28.63 -6.98 -1.84
N LEU A 6 -28.04 -7.16 -3.03
CA LEU A 6 -27.06 -8.23 -3.26
C LEU A 6 -25.76 -7.82 -2.55
N PHE A 7 -25.46 -8.51 -1.45
CA PHE A 7 -24.14 -8.53 -0.83
C PHE A 7 -23.19 -9.38 -1.67
N GLY A 8 -21.96 -8.89 -1.87
CA GLY A 8 -20.77 -9.68 -2.21
C GLY A 8 -20.91 -10.64 -3.39
N ALA A 9 -20.81 -10.13 -4.61
CA ALA A 9 -20.32 -10.96 -5.70
C ALA A 9 -18.79 -10.87 -5.69
N PRO A 10 -18.06 -11.99 -5.51
CA PRO A 10 -16.62 -11.98 -5.72
C PRO A 10 -16.40 -11.71 -7.21
N ILE A 11 -15.65 -10.66 -7.54
CA ILE A 11 -15.10 -10.55 -8.89
C ILE A 11 -14.00 -11.59 -8.95
N ALA A 12 -14.39 -12.81 -9.31
CA ALA A 12 -13.45 -13.83 -9.74
C ALA A 12 -12.67 -13.27 -10.92
N ILE A 13 -11.38 -12.99 -10.71
CA ILE A 13 -10.44 -12.81 -11.82
C ILE A 13 -10.35 -14.17 -12.51
N ALA A 14 -11.10 -14.32 -13.60
CA ALA A 14 -11.05 -15.51 -14.43
C ALA A 14 -9.70 -15.57 -15.16
N VAL A 15 -8.70 -16.21 -14.54
CA VAL A 15 -7.47 -16.60 -15.21
C VAL A 15 -7.80 -17.73 -16.18
N SER A 16 -7.89 -17.41 -17.47
CA SER A 16 -8.05 -18.41 -18.52
C SER A 16 -6.73 -19.16 -18.74
N ILE A 17 -6.55 -20.30 -18.08
CA ILE A 17 -5.44 -21.22 -18.37
C ILE A 17 -5.88 -22.12 -19.54
N LEU A 18 -5.38 -21.82 -20.73
CA LEU A 18 -5.39 -22.76 -21.85
C LEU A 18 -4.32 -23.82 -21.61
N PHE A 19 -4.77 -25.07 -21.53
CA PHE A 19 -3.93 -26.27 -21.45
C PHE A 19 -2.94 -26.34 -22.61
N SER A 20 -1.65 -26.50 -22.29
CA SER A 20 -0.70 -27.19 -23.15
C SER A 20 0.06 -28.21 -22.29
N SER A 21 -0.33 -29.46 -22.47
CA SER A 21 0.34 -30.66 -21.95
C SER A 21 1.72 -30.81 -22.58
N GLY A 22 2.73 -31.04 -21.74
CA GLY A 22 4.08 -31.37 -22.17
C GLY A 22 4.92 -31.78 -20.96
N ASP A 23 5.05 -33.09 -20.77
CA ASP A 23 5.91 -33.71 -19.77
C ASP A 23 7.34 -33.15 -19.86
N SER A 24 7.89 -32.67 -18.74
CA SER A 24 9.33 -32.52 -18.56
C SER A 24 9.68 -32.63 -17.08
N GLU A 25 10.38 -33.72 -16.81
CA GLU A 25 11.04 -34.17 -15.59
C GLU A 25 11.76 -33.04 -14.82
N LEU A 26 11.54 -32.94 -13.51
CA LEU A 26 12.24 -32.03 -12.61
C LEU A 26 13.67 -32.54 -12.34
N PRO A 27 14.73 -31.72 -12.53
CA PRO A 27 16.07 -32.09 -12.10
C PRO A 27 16.27 -31.87 -10.57
N PRO A 28 17.18 -32.62 -9.92
CA PRO A 28 17.28 -32.67 -8.47
C PRO A 28 17.86 -31.39 -7.85
N SER A 29 17.29 -31.03 -6.71
CA SER A 29 17.67 -29.91 -5.85
C SER A 29 19.14 -29.96 -5.44
N SER A 30 19.85 -28.85 -5.63
CA SER A 30 21.17 -28.61 -5.03
C SER A 30 21.04 -27.70 -3.80
N PRO A 31 21.93 -27.82 -2.80
CA PRO A 31 21.68 -27.33 -1.44
C PRO A 31 21.83 -25.80 -1.31
N GLN A 32 20.86 -25.20 -0.64
CA GLN A 32 20.84 -23.80 -0.24
C GLN A 32 21.85 -23.57 0.92
N PRO A 33 22.70 -22.53 0.87
CA PRO A 33 23.56 -22.21 2.00
C PRO A 33 22.72 -21.61 3.12
N THR A 34 22.92 -22.14 4.33
CA THR A 34 22.37 -21.64 5.59
C THR A 34 22.84 -20.20 5.83
N GLY A 35 21.99 -19.24 5.52
CA GLY A 35 22.13 -17.84 5.92
C GLY A 35 21.38 -17.60 7.21
N THR A 36 22.12 -17.24 8.25
CA THR A 36 21.69 -16.76 9.57
C THR A 36 20.50 -15.80 9.51
N ALA A 37 19.53 -16.05 10.40
CA ALA A 37 18.45 -15.14 10.74
C ALA A 37 18.99 -13.73 11.02
N GLY A 38 18.77 -12.83 10.06
CA GLY A 38 18.97 -11.40 10.21
C GLY A 38 17.63 -10.77 10.53
N THR A 39 17.54 -10.15 11.70
CA THR A 39 16.48 -9.23 12.09
C THR A 39 16.17 -8.26 10.96
N ALA A 40 14.99 -8.37 10.35
CA ALA A 40 14.41 -7.35 9.49
C ALA A 40 14.00 -6.15 10.34
N GLY A 41 15.00 -5.41 10.82
CA GLY A 41 14.82 -4.10 11.38
C GLY A 41 14.58 -3.12 10.24
N THR A 42 13.52 -2.34 10.36
CA THR A 42 13.15 -1.19 9.54
C THR A 42 14.37 -0.35 9.17
N ALA A 43 14.97 -0.58 8.00
CA ALA A 43 15.96 0.31 7.42
C ALA A 43 15.23 1.46 6.71
N ALA A 44 14.42 2.20 7.46
CA ALA A 44 14.29 3.62 7.14
C ALA A 44 15.72 4.16 7.20
N GLN A 45 16.18 4.87 6.17
CA GLN A 45 17.46 5.58 6.26
C GLN A 45 17.39 6.44 7.53
N THR A 46 18.12 6.03 8.57
CA THR A 46 18.05 6.69 9.87
C THR A 46 18.74 8.04 9.73
N GLU A 47 17.97 9.06 9.37
CA GLU A 47 18.40 10.46 9.43
C GLU A 47 18.94 10.72 10.84
N SER A 48 20.07 11.42 10.94
CA SER A 48 20.56 11.83 12.26
C SER A 48 19.49 12.68 12.97
N PRO A 49 19.34 12.61 14.31
CA PRO A 49 18.27 13.33 15.02
C PRO A 49 18.24 14.85 14.75
N GLY A 50 19.40 15.47 14.51
CA GLY A 50 19.48 16.89 14.18
C GLY A 50 18.93 17.22 12.79
N LEU A 51 19.29 16.41 11.78
CA LEU A 51 18.76 16.56 10.41
C LEU A 51 17.25 16.30 10.36
N SER A 52 16.75 15.34 11.14
CA SER A 52 15.31 15.08 11.25
C SER A 52 14.56 16.31 11.75
N ALA A 53 15.05 16.97 12.81
CA ALA A 53 14.40 18.13 13.40
C ALA A 53 14.39 19.36 12.46
N GLU A 54 15.50 19.61 11.77
CA GLU A 54 15.59 20.69 10.77
C GLU A 54 14.64 20.45 9.59
N ASN A 55 14.57 19.20 9.11
CA ASN A 55 13.63 18.80 8.08
C ASN A 55 12.17 18.99 8.53
N ASP A 56 11.85 18.62 9.76
CA ASP A 56 10.49 18.75 10.31
C ASP A 56 10.06 20.22 10.43
N GLU A 57 10.97 21.12 10.83
CA GLU A 57 10.72 22.57 10.84
C GLU A 57 10.49 23.11 9.43
N LYS A 58 11.32 22.71 8.46
CA LYS A 58 11.16 23.07 7.05
C LYS A 58 9.79 22.61 6.52
N ILE A 59 9.40 21.37 6.81
CA ILE A 59 8.12 20.79 6.38
C ILE A 59 6.93 21.51 7.01
N ALA A 60 7.03 21.91 8.27
CA ALA A 60 5.97 22.64 8.98
C ALA A 60 5.66 24.01 8.32
N GLY A 61 6.64 24.62 7.64
CA GLY A 61 6.46 25.86 6.88
C GLY A 61 5.82 25.68 5.49
N LEU A 62 5.70 24.44 4.98
CA LEU A 62 5.14 24.15 3.67
C LEU A 62 3.61 24.02 3.70
N PRO A 63 2.92 24.25 2.56
CA PRO A 63 1.50 23.96 2.45
C PRO A 63 1.17 22.52 2.91
N PRO A 64 -0.03 22.29 3.48
CA PRO A 64 -0.39 20.96 3.98
C PRO A 64 -0.40 19.92 2.85
N GLY A 65 -0.79 20.30 1.64
CA GLY A 65 -0.86 19.40 0.49
C GLY A 65 -1.79 18.23 0.76
N LEU A 66 -1.31 17.01 0.55
CA LEU A 66 -2.05 15.78 0.80
C LEU A 66 -2.44 15.62 2.28
N ALA A 67 -1.66 16.19 3.21
CA ALA A 67 -1.96 16.15 4.64
C ALA A 67 -3.18 17.00 5.04
N ALA A 68 -3.70 17.85 4.16
CA ALA A 68 -4.96 18.55 4.41
C ALA A 68 -6.11 17.51 4.53
N PRO A 69 -7.02 17.60 5.52
CA PRO A 69 -8.03 16.56 5.74
C PRO A 69 -8.86 16.20 4.50
N ALA A 70 -9.24 17.21 3.70
CA ALA A 70 -9.99 16.98 2.46
C ALA A 70 -9.16 16.27 1.38
N MET A 71 -7.85 16.55 1.30
CA MET A 71 -6.96 15.89 0.34
C MET A 71 -6.61 14.48 0.79
N LYS A 72 -6.50 14.23 2.10
CA LYS A 72 -6.33 12.89 2.67
C LYS A 72 -7.54 11.98 2.41
N GLU A 73 -8.75 12.56 2.45
CA GLU A 73 -9.97 11.84 2.05
C GLU A 73 -9.91 11.47 0.55
N ILE A 74 -9.53 12.40 -0.33
CA ILE A 74 -9.36 12.14 -1.76
C ILE A 74 -8.31 11.05 -2.00
N ALA A 75 -7.17 11.11 -1.30
CA ALA A 75 -6.12 10.10 -1.39
C ALA A 75 -6.63 8.70 -1.01
N SER A 76 -7.43 8.61 0.06
CA SER A 76 -8.03 7.35 0.50
C SER A 76 -9.03 6.79 -0.52
N GLN A 77 -9.79 7.67 -1.19
CA GLN A 77 -10.70 7.28 -2.28
C GLN A 77 -9.96 6.81 -3.53
N LEU A 78 -8.85 7.46 -3.89
CA LEU A 78 -8.00 7.06 -5.01
C LEU A 78 -7.37 5.68 -4.74
N VAL A 79 -6.79 5.47 -3.56
CA VAL A 79 -6.25 4.16 -3.14
C VAL A 79 -7.37 3.11 -3.11
N GLY A 80 -8.51 3.41 -2.50
CA GLY A 80 -9.65 2.49 -2.44
C GLY A 80 -10.16 2.05 -3.82
N SER A 81 -10.06 2.92 -4.83
CA SER A 81 -10.41 2.55 -6.21
C SER A 81 -9.43 1.54 -6.83
N ALA A 82 -8.16 1.55 -6.43
CA ALA A 82 -7.14 0.64 -6.90
C ALA A 82 -7.07 -0.67 -6.09
N GLU A 83 -7.27 -0.60 -4.77
CA GLU A 83 -7.20 -1.76 -3.88
C GLU A 83 -8.51 -2.56 -3.86
N ALA A 84 -9.66 -1.88 -3.99
CA ALA A 84 -10.97 -2.50 -3.75
C ALA A 84 -12.07 -2.06 -4.75
N SER A 85 -11.71 -1.35 -5.83
CA SER A 85 -12.66 -0.86 -6.84
C SER A 85 -13.84 -0.06 -6.24
N THR A 86 -13.58 0.75 -5.21
CA THR A 86 -14.62 1.55 -4.53
C THR A 86 -14.09 2.91 -4.06
N LEU A 87 -14.95 3.93 -4.10
CA LEU A 87 -14.68 5.20 -3.43
C LEU A 87 -15.09 5.18 -1.95
N ASP A 88 -15.92 4.23 -1.53
CA ASP A 88 -16.25 4.01 -0.13
C ASP A 88 -15.16 3.17 0.54
N TRP A 89 -13.96 3.73 0.66
CA TRP A 89 -12.80 3.04 1.25
C TRP A 89 -13.05 2.58 2.70
N ARG A 90 -13.98 3.23 3.43
CA ARG A 90 -14.35 2.83 4.79
C ARG A 90 -15.12 1.52 4.84
N SER A 91 -15.70 1.06 3.73
CA SER A 91 -16.28 -0.29 3.64
C SER A 91 -15.25 -1.40 3.81
N GLN A 92 -13.96 -1.09 3.67
CA GLN A 92 -12.86 -2.07 3.68
C GLN A 92 -12.30 -2.39 5.07
N TYR A 93 -12.75 -1.74 6.16
CA TYR A 93 -12.22 -2.03 7.50
C TYR A 93 -12.28 -3.52 7.87
N GLY A 94 -13.38 -4.20 7.49
CA GLY A 94 -13.60 -5.62 7.77
C GLY A 94 -13.23 -6.55 6.61
N ALA A 95 -12.70 -6.02 5.50
CA ALA A 95 -12.24 -6.84 4.40
C ALA A 95 -11.03 -7.68 4.86
N ILE A 96 -11.05 -8.97 4.52
CA ILE A 96 -9.96 -9.91 4.79
C ILE A 96 -10.07 -11.10 3.84
N GLU A 97 -9.01 -11.39 3.12
CA GLU A 97 -8.90 -12.49 2.14
C GLU A 97 -7.43 -12.83 1.93
N ASP A 98 -7.11 -14.09 1.66
CA ASP A 98 -5.83 -14.44 1.03
C ASP A 98 -6.04 -14.45 -0.49
N VAL A 99 -5.40 -13.50 -1.17
CA VAL A 99 -5.53 -13.31 -2.63
C VAL A 99 -4.53 -14.16 -3.43
N GLY A 100 -3.75 -15.01 -2.76
CA GLY A 100 -2.80 -15.93 -3.37
C GLY A 100 -1.56 -15.27 -3.97
N ASP A 101 -1.16 -14.11 -3.44
CA ASP A 101 0.04 -13.38 -3.86
C ASP A 101 1.30 -13.70 -3.05
N GLY A 102 1.17 -14.59 -2.06
CA GLY A 102 2.26 -15.05 -1.21
C GLY A 102 2.50 -14.18 0.02
N THR A 103 1.56 -13.31 0.38
CA THR A 103 1.62 -12.48 1.60
C THR A 103 0.68 -12.95 2.72
N GLY A 104 -0.01 -14.08 2.51
CA GLY A 104 -1.01 -14.63 3.43
C GLY A 104 -2.31 -13.81 3.40
N TYR A 105 -2.93 -13.60 4.56
CA TYR A 105 -4.12 -12.77 4.63
C TYR A 105 -3.80 -11.30 4.34
N THR A 106 -4.53 -10.69 3.40
CA THR A 106 -4.59 -9.25 3.13
C THR A 106 -5.88 -8.68 3.70
N ALA A 107 -5.81 -7.59 4.48
CA ALA A 107 -6.98 -7.10 5.20
C ALA A 107 -7.02 -5.57 5.43
N GLY A 108 -8.23 -5.04 5.64
CA GLY A 108 -8.42 -3.66 6.06
C GLY A 108 -8.26 -2.61 4.95
N ILE A 109 -8.23 -1.34 5.36
CA ILE A 109 -8.36 -0.17 4.47
C ILE A 109 -7.21 0.06 3.48
N ILE A 110 -6.08 -0.62 3.64
CA ILE A 110 -4.91 -0.54 2.75
C ILE A 110 -4.28 -1.92 2.47
N GLY A 111 -4.95 -3.01 2.82
CA GLY A 111 -4.41 -4.36 2.61
C GLY A 111 -3.20 -4.69 3.50
N PHE A 112 -3.34 -4.54 4.82
CA PHE A 112 -2.35 -5.06 5.78
C PHE A 112 -2.20 -6.56 5.60
N CYS A 113 -0.97 -7.09 5.55
CA CYS A 113 -0.75 -8.51 5.30
C CYS A 113 -0.13 -9.26 6.49
N SER A 114 -0.56 -10.50 6.72
CA SER A 114 -0.01 -11.34 7.79
C SER A 114 1.46 -11.70 7.56
N GLY A 115 1.89 -11.78 6.29
CA GLY A 115 3.26 -12.10 5.89
C GLY A 115 4.21 -10.91 5.78
N THR A 116 3.75 -9.67 6.01
CA THR A 116 4.55 -8.44 5.81
C THR A 116 4.69 -7.60 7.09
N ASN A 117 4.46 -8.20 8.26
CA ASN A 117 4.59 -7.62 9.60
C ASN A 117 3.65 -6.44 9.94
N ASP A 118 3.06 -5.75 8.98
CA ASP A 118 2.18 -4.60 9.23
C ASP A 118 0.83 -4.99 9.84
N MET A 119 0.27 -6.15 9.48
CA MET A 119 -0.90 -6.71 10.18
C MET A 119 -0.57 -7.04 11.64
N LEU A 120 0.60 -7.66 11.90
CA LEU A 120 1.04 -7.96 13.26
C LEU A 120 1.18 -6.67 14.08
N GLN A 121 1.84 -5.64 13.54
CA GLN A 121 1.98 -4.33 14.20
C GLN A 121 0.63 -3.68 14.49
N LEU A 122 -0.33 -3.77 13.56
CA LEU A 122 -1.69 -3.29 13.75
C LEU A 122 -2.38 -4.00 14.93
N VAL A 123 -2.36 -5.33 14.96
CA VAL A 123 -3.02 -6.10 16.01
C VAL A 123 -2.33 -5.91 17.36
N GLU A 124 -1.00 -5.78 17.40
CA GLU A 124 -0.28 -5.43 18.63
C GLU A 124 -0.64 -4.04 19.16
N ALA A 125 -0.73 -3.04 18.28
CA ALA A 125 -1.13 -1.69 18.65
C ALA A 125 -2.58 -1.66 19.18
N TYR A 126 -3.51 -2.33 18.49
CA TYR A 126 -4.89 -2.44 18.93
C TYR A 126 -5.00 -3.16 20.28
N THR A 127 -4.29 -4.27 20.45
CA THR A 127 -4.32 -5.06 21.70
C THR A 127 -3.66 -4.36 22.87
N LYS A 128 -2.71 -3.45 22.62
CA LYS A 128 -2.14 -2.62 23.67
C LYS A 128 -3.18 -1.67 24.29
N ASP A 129 -4.07 -1.14 23.47
CA ASP A 129 -5.10 -0.19 23.91
C ASP A 129 -6.39 -0.91 24.39
N ASP A 130 -6.68 -2.08 23.83
CA ASP A 130 -7.78 -2.96 24.25
C ASP A 130 -7.31 -4.42 24.39
N PRO A 131 -6.83 -4.85 25.58
CA PRO A 131 -6.24 -6.18 25.76
C PRO A 131 -7.19 -7.37 25.56
N ASP A 132 -8.50 -7.17 25.70
CA ASP A 132 -9.52 -8.22 25.63
C ASP A 132 -10.20 -8.30 24.25
N ASN A 133 -9.68 -7.58 23.26
CA ASN A 133 -10.22 -7.53 21.90
C ASN A 133 -10.20 -8.92 21.20
N PRO A 134 -11.06 -9.16 20.21
CA PRO A 134 -11.20 -10.48 19.58
C PRO A 134 -9.98 -10.95 18.77
N LEU A 135 -9.02 -10.06 18.45
CA LEU A 135 -7.79 -10.39 17.73
C LEU A 135 -6.63 -10.76 18.66
N ALA A 136 -6.68 -10.40 19.94
CA ALA A 136 -5.63 -10.66 20.92
C ALA A 136 -5.19 -12.16 20.98
N PRO A 137 -6.11 -13.15 20.92
CA PRO A 137 -5.73 -14.57 20.93
C PRO A 137 -4.85 -15.00 19.74
N PHE A 138 -4.86 -14.26 18.63
CA PHE A 138 -4.14 -14.60 17.41
C PHE A 138 -2.72 -14.00 17.37
N LEU A 139 -2.33 -13.18 18.34
CA LEU A 139 -1.00 -12.53 18.35
C LEU A 139 0.17 -13.51 18.35
N ALA A 140 0.04 -14.67 18.98
CA ALA A 140 1.10 -15.69 18.92
C ALA A 140 1.27 -16.24 17.51
N ALA A 141 0.16 -16.63 16.87
CA ALA A 141 0.15 -17.13 15.50
C ALA A 141 0.64 -16.07 14.50
N LEU A 142 0.18 -14.82 14.62
CA LEU A 142 0.63 -13.71 13.78
C LEU A 142 2.16 -13.52 13.83
N ARG A 143 2.80 -13.71 14.99
CA ARG A 143 4.26 -13.66 15.11
C ARG A 143 4.97 -14.85 14.48
N GLU A 144 4.33 -16.02 14.48
CA GLU A 144 4.90 -17.24 13.91
C GLU A 144 4.80 -17.26 12.38
N VAL A 145 3.72 -16.72 11.81
CA VAL A 145 3.51 -16.69 10.36
C VAL A 145 4.13 -15.46 9.67
N ASP A 146 4.53 -14.44 10.42
CA ASP A 146 5.16 -13.24 9.86
C ASP A 146 6.37 -13.58 8.96
N GLY A 147 6.40 -12.99 7.76
CA GLY A 147 7.36 -13.32 6.70
C GLY A 147 6.98 -14.53 5.83
N THR A 148 5.80 -15.12 6.01
CA THR A 148 5.28 -16.25 5.20
C THR A 148 3.82 -16.04 4.77
N ASP A 149 3.32 -16.90 3.89
CA ASP A 149 1.91 -16.98 3.51
C ASP A 149 1.09 -17.98 4.35
N SER A 150 1.65 -18.45 5.48
CA SER A 150 1.00 -19.46 6.32
C SER A 150 -0.23 -18.93 7.07
N HIS A 151 -1.25 -19.77 7.20
CA HIS A 151 -2.44 -19.53 8.03
C HIS A 151 -2.43 -20.34 9.33
N GLU A 152 -1.31 -20.98 9.67
CA GLU A 152 -1.21 -21.82 10.87
C GLU A 152 -1.52 -21.02 12.15
N GLY A 153 -2.46 -21.52 12.96
CA GLY A 153 -2.92 -20.85 14.18
C GLY A 153 -3.86 -19.65 13.96
N LEU A 154 -4.03 -19.18 12.72
CA LEU A 154 -5.04 -18.18 12.35
C LEU A 154 -6.38 -18.86 12.01
N ASP A 155 -6.32 -19.91 11.21
CA ASP A 155 -7.53 -20.59 10.76
C ASP A 155 -8.16 -21.48 11.84
N PRO A 156 -9.50 -21.63 11.83
CA PRO A 156 -10.46 -20.96 10.93
C PRO A 156 -10.99 -19.62 11.48
N GLY A 157 -10.61 -19.23 12.70
CA GLY A 157 -11.32 -18.19 13.46
C GLY A 157 -10.88 -16.75 13.16
N PHE A 158 -9.71 -16.54 12.57
CA PHE A 158 -9.12 -15.21 12.43
C PHE A 158 -9.95 -14.27 11.54
N THR A 159 -10.49 -14.77 10.43
CA THR A 159 -11.29 -13.94 9.50
C THR A 159 -12.61 -13.46 10.12
N ASP A 160 -13.26 -14.29 10.93
CA ASP A 160 -14.46 -13.92 11.68
C ASP A 160 -14.13 -12.93 12.80
N ALA A 161 -13.02 -13.15 13.52
CA ALA A 161 -12.53 -12.24 14.55
C ALA A 161 -12.17 -10.85 13.98
N TRP A 162 -11.58 -10.80 12.77
CA TRP A 162 -11.28 -9.56 12.06
C TRP A 162 -12.56 -8.78 11.72
N LYS A 163 -13.55 -9.46 11.16
CA LYS A 163 -14.85 -8.84 10.83
C LYS A 163 -15.55 -8.33 12.10
N ALA A 164 -15.50 -9.08 13.19
CA ALA A 164 -16.04 -8.65 14.48
C ALA A 164 -15.29 -7.42 15.03
N ALA A 165 -13.96 -7.42 14.98
CA ALA A 165 -13.15 -6.27 15.38
C ALA A 165 -13.47 -5.02 14.55
N ALA A 166 -13.75 -5.16 13.25
CA ALA A 166 -14.05 -4.03 12.36
C ALA A 166 -15.34 -3.27 12.71
N GLU A 167 -16.23 -3.86 13.51
CA GLU A 167 -17.40 -3.16 14.05
C GLU A 167 -17.01 -2.14 15.13
N ASP A 168 -15.91 -2.40 15.86
CA ASP A 168 -15.39 -1.53 16.91
C ASP A 168 -14.77 -0.24 16.32
N PRO A 169 -15.23 0.95 16.73
CA PRO A 169 -14.56 2.22 16.41
C PRO A 169 -13.07 2.25 16.78
N ALA A 170 -12.63 1.56 17.83
CA ALA A 170 -11.23 1.55 18.25
C ALA A 170 -10.35 0.80 17.25
N PHE A 171 -10.77 -0.38 16.75
CA PHE A 171 -10.02 -1.08 15.71
C PHE A 171 -9.95 -0.30 14.39
N ARG A 172 -11.05 0.38 14.00
CA ARG A 172 -11.05 1.27 12.83
C ARG A 172 -10.09 2.45 13.01
N THR A 173 -9.98 2.98 14.23
CA THR A 173 -8.99 4.02 14.57
C THR A 173 -7.57 3.47 14.50
N ALA A 174 -7.33 2.26 15.01
CA ALA A 174 -6.03 1.59 14.93
C ALA A 174 -5.58 1.39 13.48
N GLN A 175 -6.48 0.96 12.58
CA GLN A 175 -6.19 0.87 11.14
C GLN A 175 -5.80 2.22 10.53
N ASN A 176 -6.54 3.30 10.84
CA ASN A 176 -6.21 4.65 10.36
C ASN A 176 -4.84 5.10 10.86
N THR A 177 -4.56 4.91 12.15
CA THR A 177 -3.28 5.26 12.76
C THR A 177 -2.12 4.46 12.17
N MET A 178 -2.32 3.16 11.93
CA MET A 178 -1.26 2.31 11.36
C MET A 178 -0.96 2.68 9.91
N ARG A 179 -2.00 2.91 9.09
CA ARG A 179 -1.87 3.46 7.74
C ARG A 179 -1.07 4.77 7.76
N ASP A 180 -1.41 5.65 8.70
CA ASP A 180 -0.81 6.96 8.80
C ASP A 180 0.68 6.87 9.13
N LYS A 181 1.00 6.10 10.18
CA LYS A 181 2.35 5.94 10.70
C LYS A 181 3.30 5.23 9.74
N LEU A 182 2.85 4.14 9.09
CA LEU A 182 3.71 3.31 8.27
C LEU A 182 3.84 3.80 6.83
N TYR A 183 2.79 4.43 6.29
CA TYR A 183 2.71 4.70 4.85
C TYR A 183 2.49 6.18 4.55
N PHE A 184 1.43 6.79 5.09
CA PHE A 184 1.03 8.13 4.68
C PHE A 184 2.00 9.23 5.14
N GLU A 185 2.34 9.27 6.42
CA GLU A 185 3.21 10.32 6.98
C GLU A 185 4.63 10.24 6.40
N PRO A 186 5.28 9.06 6.31
CA PRO A 186 6.59 8.95 5.67
C PRO A 186 6.57 9.35 4.19
N ALA A 187 5.55 8.94 3.41
CA ALA A 187 5.43 9.31 2.01
C ALA A 187 5.27 10.82 1.82
N VAL A 188 4.35 11.44 2.56
CA VAL A 188 4.09 12.89 2.46
C VAL A 188 5.29 13.70 2.94
N ARG A 189 5.94 13.25 4.02
CA ARG A 189 7.18 13.87 4.51
C ARG A 189 8.27 13.86 3.44
N LEU A 190 8.54 12.69 2.85
CA LEU A 190 9.61 12.56 1.86
C LEU A 190 9.30 13.32 0.57
N ALA A 191 8.07 13.24 0.08
CA ALA A 191 7.63 14.01 -1.09
C ALA A 191 7.82 15.52 -0.88
N LYS A 192 7.55 16.04 0.33
CA LYS A 192 7.82 17.45 0.66
C LYS A 192 9.31 17.79 0.67
N LEU A 193 10.17 16.88 1.14
CA LEU A 193 11.62 17.08 1.08
C LEU A 193 12.14 17.11 -0.35
N ASP A 194 11.55 16.32 -1.24
CA ASP A 194 11.83 16.29 -2.68
C ASP A 194 11.19 17.46 -3.45
N GLY A 195 10.48 18.35 -2.75
CA GLY A 195 9.86 19.55 -3.31
C GLY A 195 8.57 19.29 -4.09
N LEU A 196 7.92 18.15 -3.87
CA LEU A 196 6.75 17.72 -4.63
C LEU A 196 5.44 18.33 -4.10
N GLY A 197 4.58 18.71 -5.05
CA GLY A 197 3.22 19.16 -4.83
C GLY A 197 2.27 18.04 -4.39
N THR A 198 0.96 18.31 -4.43
CA THR A 198 -0.03 17.40 -3.85
C THR A 198 -0.18 16.11 -4.65
N LEU A 199 -0.06 16.17 -5.98
CA LEU A 199 -0.03 14.99 -6.83
C LEU A 199 1.19 14.12 -6.54
N GLY A 200 2.39 14.72 -6.43
CA GLY A 200 3.60 13.95 -6.12
C GLY A 200 3.56 13.28 -4.75
N GLN A 201 3.00 13.97 -3.75
CA GLN A 201 2.72 13.39 -2.44
C GLN A 201 1.76 12.18 -2.54
N PHE A 202 0.72 12.26 -3.37
CA PHE A 202 -0.18 11.13 -3.61
C PHE A 202 0.53 9.97 -4.32
N ILE A 203 1.34 10.25 -5.34
CA ILE A 203 2.11 9.23 -6.06
C ILE A 203 3.04 8.47 -5.11
N TYR A 204 3.72 9.18 -4.20
CA TYR A 204 4.56 8.54 -3.19
C TYR A 204 3.75 7.70 -2.21
N TYR A 205 2.61 8.20 -1.75
CA TYR A 205 1.74 7.47 -0.82
C TYR A 205 1.19 6.18 -1.45
N ASP A 206 0.69 6.27 -2.68
CA ASP A 206 0.20 5.13 -3.45
C ASP A 206 1.29 4.07 -3.65
N ALA A 207 2.51 4.50 -4.00
CA ALA A 207 3.66 3.62 -4.15
C ALA A 207 4.10 2.99 -2.82
N MET A 208 4.09 3.72 -1.70
CA MET A 208 4.38 3.15 -0.38
C MET A 208 3.36 2.08 0.02
N VAL A 209 2.07 2.30 -0.26
CA VAL A 209 1.03 1.29 0.00
C VAL A 209 1.26 0.05 -0.86
N LEU A 210 1.51 0.22 -2.16
CA LEU A 210 1.62 -0.90 -3.09
C LEU A 210 2.90 -1.70 -2.95
N HIS A 211 4.03 -1.03 -2.74
CA HIS A 211 5.37 -1.62 -2.79
C HIS A 211 6.01 -1.80 -1.41
N GLY A 212 5.40 -1.23 -0.36
CA GLY A 212 5.97 -1.17 0.97
C GLY A 212 7.19 -0.25 1.08
N PRO A 213 7.67 0.04 2.30
CA PRO A 213 8.79 0.94 2.58
C PRO A 213 10.16 0.25 2.36
N GLY A 214 10.26 -0.76 1.50
CA GLY A 214 11.49 -1.50 1.24
C GLY A 214 12.53 -0.70 0.45
N VAL A 215 13.80 -1.07 0.59
CA VAL A 215 14.94 -0.50 -0.17
C VAL A 215 15.30 -1.31 -1.41
N GLU A 216 14.64 -2.45 -1.61
CA GLU A 216 14.88 -3.30 -2.76
C GLU A 216 14.34 -2.65 -4.04
N ALA A 217 14.76 -3.16 -5.20
CA ALA A 217 14.45 -2.52 -6.49
C ALA A 217 12.94 -2.34 -6.77
N ASP A 218 12.11 -3.22 -6.21
CA ASP A 218 10.65 -3.16 -6.29
C ASP A 218 9.98 -2.57 -5.04
N GLY A 219 10.76 -2.15 -4.04
CA GLY A 219 10.30 -1.39 -2.87
C GLY A 219 10.27 0.11 -3.15
N PHE A 220 9.53 0.87 -2.34
CA PHE A 220 9.37 2.31 -2.53
C PHE A 220 10.69 3.09 -2.62
N TYR A 221 11.65 2.83 -1.73
CA TYR A 221 12.91 3.58 -1.73
C TYR A 221 13.79 3.22 -2.93
N GLY A 222 13.79 1.95 -3.36
CA GLY A 222 14.51 1.54 -4.58
C GLY A 222 13.94 2.19 -5.84
N ILE A 223 12.60 2.28 -5.94
CA ILE A 223 11.91 2.99 -7.03
C ILE A 223 12.27 4.47 -7.02
N ARG A 224 12.27 5.11 -5.84
CA ARG A 224 12.66 6.51 -5.68
C ARG A 224 14.10 6.76 -6.13
N ASP A 225 15.03 5.91 -5.69
CA ASP A 225 16.44 6.03 -6.05
C ASP A 225 16.67 5.86 -7.55
N ALA A 226 15.97 4.91 -8.20
CA ALA A 226 16.00 4.74 -9.65
C ALA A 226 15.43 5.97 -10.40
N ALA A 227 14.36 6.57 -9.89
CA ALA A 227 13.78 7.78 -10.45
C ALA A 227 14.74 8.97 -10.34
N MET A 228 15.36 9.17 -9.18
CA MET A 228 16.36 10.22 -8.94
C MET A 228 17.61 10.06 -9.80
N ALA A 229 17.97 8.83 -10.17
CA ALA A 229 19.06 8.59 -11.12
C ALA A 229 18.70 9.05 -12.56
N SER A 230 17.42 9.22 -12.86
CA SER A 230 16.91 9.57 -14.18
C SER A 230 16.49 11.04 -14.31
N ALA A 231 16.03 11.66 -13.22
CA ALA A 231 15.61 13.06 -13.19
C ALA A 231 15.85 13.66 -11.79
N ASP A 232 16.35 14.90 -11.74
CA ASP A 232 16.54 15.63 -10.49
C ASP A 232 15.18 15.93 -9.83
N THR A 233 15.12 15.86 -8.50
CA THR A 233 13.92 16.29 -7.77
C THR A 233 13.71 17.81 -7.88
N ALA A 234 12.50 18.30 -7.59
CA ALA A 234 12.24 19.74 -7.56
C ALA A 234 13.10 20.45 -6.50
N ALA A 235 13.40 19.79 -5.38
CA ALA A 235 14.32 20.30 -4.37
C ALA A 235 15.77 20.42 -4.83
N GLU A 236 16.18 19.62 -5.83
CA GLU A 236 17.50 19.68 -6.48
C GLU A 236 17.51 20.62 -7.70
N GLY A 237 16.37 21.23 -8.03
CA GLY A 237 16.21 22.19 -9.13
C GLY A 237 15.66 21.62 -10.43
N GLY A 238 15.21 20.36 -10.42
CA GLY A 238 14.54 19.72 -11.56
C GLY A 238 13.09 20.18 -11.77
N ASP A 239 12.51 19.79 -12.90
CA ASP A 239 11.08 19.97 -13.16
C ASP A 239 10.27 18.88 -12.46
N GLU A 240 9.25 19.29 -11.68
CA GLU A 240 8.42 18.34 -10.92
C GLU A 240 7.74 17.31 -11.83
N ALA A 241 7.25 17.73 -13.00
CA ALA A 241 6.52 16.82 -13.87
C ALA A 241 7.44 15.82 -14.57
N GLU A 242 8.67 16.23 -14.90
CA GLU A 242 9.73 15.34 -15.39
C GLU A 242 10.09 14.29 -14.32
N TYR A 243 10.34 14.72 -13.08
CA TYR A 243 10.64 13.83 -11.97
C TYR A 243 9.51 12.82 -11.71
N LEU A 244 8.26 13.29 -11.61
CA LEU A 244 7.10 12.42 -11.41
C LEU A 244 6.88 11.48 -12.60
N GLY A 245 7.23 11.91 -13.83
CA GLY A 245 7.24 11.06 -15.01
C GLY A 245 8.18 9.88 -14.85
N ALA A 246 9.43 10.14 -14.45
CA ALA A 246 10.44 9.12 -14.18
C ALA A 246 10.02 8.18 -13.05
N PHE A 247 9.52 8.72 -11.93
CA PHE A 247 9.05 7.91 -10.80
C PHE A 247 7.91 6.95 -11.21
N LEU A 248 6.94 7.43 -11.99
CA LEU A 248 5.85 6.59 -12.48
C LEU A 248 6.33 5.53 -13.48
N ASP A 249 7.42 5.77 -14.23
CA ASP A 249 8.02 4.76 -15.11
C ASP A 249 8.72 3.65 -14.32
N GLU A 250 9.45 4.00 -13.26
CA GLU A 250 10.09 3.03 -12.38
C GLU A 250 9.06 2.21 -11.58
N SER A 251 8.07 2.87 -10.98
CA SER A 251 6.99 2.19 -10.25
C SER A 251 6.20 1.24 -11.16
N ARG A 252 5.93 1.65 -12.40
CA ARG A 252 5.28 0.81 -13.41
C ARG A 252 6.14 -0.39 -13.80
N SER A 253 7.46 -0.22 -13.87
CA SER A 253 8.40 -1.31 -14.16
C SER A 253 8.45 -2.32 -13.01
N ALA A 254 8.44 -1.84 -11.76
CA ALA A 254 8.34 -2.69 -10.57
C ALA A 254 7.05 -3.53 -10.56
N ILE A 255 5.88 -2.93 -10.84
CA ILE A 255 4.61 -3.69 -10.97
C ILE A 255 4.71 -4.77 -12.05
N ARG A 256 5.30 -4.43 -13.21
CA ARG A 256 5.44 -5.37 -14.33
C ARG A 256 6.41 -6.51 -14.07
N ALA A 257 7.33 -6.36 -13.12
CA ALA A 257 8.26 -7.40 -12.72
C ALA A 257 7.64 -8.45 -11.79
N ARG A 258 6.50 -8.15 -11.16
CA ARG A 258 5.78 -9.08 -10.28
C ARG A 258 5.35 -10.35 -11.02
N LYS A 259 5.25 -11.46 -10.28
CA LYS A 259 4.76 -12.75 -10.82
C LYS A 259 3.26 -12.72 -11.06
N VAL A 260 2.51 -12.09 -10.16
CA VAL A 260 1.06 -11.91 -10.20
C VAL A 260 0.73 -10.41 -10.08
N GLN A 261 -0.52 -10.02 -10.37
CA GLN A 261 -0.99 -8.63 -10.23
C GLN A 261 -0.12 -7.60 -10.98
N ARG A 262 0.03 -7.77 -12.29
CA ARG A 262 0.89 -6.94 -13.16
C ARG A 262 0.15 -5.76 -13.83
N ASP A 263 -1.09 -5.50 -13.42
CA ASP A 263 -1.91 -4.42 -13.97
C ASP A 263 -1.39 -3.05 -13.51
N THR A 264 -1.25 -2.12 -14.45
CA THR A 264 -0.66 -0.80 -14.21
C THR A 264 -1.66 0.34 -14.35
N THR A 265 -2.98 0.07 -14.37
CA THR A 265 -4.03 1.08 -14.59
C THR A 265 -4.06 2.16 -13.52
N ARG A 266 -3.74 1.83 -12.25
CA ARG A 266 -3.55 2.82 -11.17
C ARG A 266 -2.53 3.91 -11.51
N ILE A 267 -1.55 3.58 -12.36
CA ILE A 267 -0.58 4.53 -12.92
C ILE A 267 -1.11 5.07 -14.26
N ASP A 268 -1.28 4.20 -15.25
CA ASP A 268 -1.45 4.55 -16.66
C ASP A 268 -2.72 5.37 -16.94
N THR A 269 -3.82 5.03 -16.26
CA THR A 269 -5.15 5.61 -16.46
C THR A 269 -5.67 6.38 -15.24
N ALA A 270 -4.80 6.66 -14.26
CA ALA A 270 -5.08 7.57 -13.15
C ALA A 270 -3.93 8.56 -12.90
N GLN A 271 -2.86 8.18 -12.20
CA GLN A 271 -1.78 9.11 -11.84
C GLN A 271 -1.16 9.82 -13.05
N ARG A 272 -0.90 9.06 -14.14
CA ARG A 272 -0.36 9.60 -15.40
C ARG A 272 -1.35 10.53 -16.11
N VAL A 273 -2.66 10.35 -15.89
CA VAL A 273 -3.70 11.25 -16.43
C VAL A 273 -3.60 12.61 -15.72
N PHE A 274 -3.59 12.63 -14.39
CA PHE A 274 -3.49 13.87 -13.61
C PHE A 274 -2.19 14.63 -13.91
N LEU A 275 -1.08 13.89 -14.07
CA LEU A 275 0.20 14.47 -14.43
C LEU A 275 0.18 15.12 -15.83
N ARG A 276 -0.36 14.42 -16.85
CA ARG A 276 -0.48 14.95 -18.22
C ARG A 276 -1.40 16.17 -18.30
N GLU A 277 -2.40 16.25 -17.44
CA GLU A 277 -3.30 17.40 -17.34
C GLU A 277 -2.67 18.60 -16.61
N GLY A 278 -1.45 18.43 -16.06
CA GLY A 278 -0.80 19.45 -15.23
C GLY A 278 -1.51 19.67 -13.89
N ASN A 279 -2.32 18.71 -13.44
CA ASN A 279 -3.09 18.82 -12.21
C ASN A 279 -2.26 18.45 -10.96
N LEU A 280 -1.14 19.15 -10.77
CA LEU A 280 -0.20 18.92 -9.66
C LEU A 280 -0.81 19.17 -8.26
N GLU A 281 -1.96 19.85 -8.21
CA GLU A 281 -2.68 20.15 -6.98
C GLU A 281 -3.86 19.20 -6.71
N LEU A 282 -4.11 18.20 -7.56
CA LEU A 282 -5.27 17.30 -7.48
C LEU A 282 -6.62 18.05 -7.36
N LYS A 283 -6.79 19.12 -8.15
CA LYS A 283 -8.03 19.88 -8.23
C LYS A 283 -9.16 19.06 -8.82
N LYS A 284 -10.32 19.17 -8.18
CA LYS A 284 -11.58 18.58 -8.67
C LYS A 284 -12.11 19.36 -9.89
N PRO A 285 -12.87 18.72 -10.78
CA PRO A 285 -13.25 17.30 -10.73
C PRO A 285 -12.07 16.38 -11.09
N LEU A 286 -11.95 15.27 -10.37
CA LEU A 286 -11.01 14.19 -10.71
C LEU A 286 -11.78 13.08 -11.42
N VAL A 287 -11.27 12.62 -12.55
CA VAL A 287 -11.83 11.50 -13.32
C VAL A 287 -10.69 10.59 -13.73
N TRP A 288 -10.81 9.30 -13.47
CA TRP A 288 -9.78 8.32 -13.80
C TRP A 288 -10.38 6.93 -14.03
N GLN A 289 -9.56 5.99 -14.48
CA GLN A 289 -9.94 4.59 -14.61
C GLN A 289 -8.95 3.67 -13.91
N VAL A 290 -9.48 2.63 -13.26
CA VAL A 290 -8.71 1.50 -12.71
C VAL A 290 -9.48 0.23 -13.08
N TYR A 291 -8.77 -0.79 -13.58
CA TYR A 291 -9.36 -2.07 -14.03
C TYR A 291 -10.52 -1.94 -15.04
N GLY A 292 -10.53 -0.84 -15.81
CA GLY A 292 -11.60 -0.53 -16.77
C GLY A 292 -12.84 0.15 -16.18
N GLU A 293 -12.92 0.30 -14.85
CA GLU A 293 -13.99 1.06 -14.19
C GLU A 293 -13.64 2.56 -14.14
N THR A 294 -14.62 3.42 -14.42
CA THR A 294 -14.45 4.88 -14.34
C THR A 294 -14.90 5.40 -13.00
N PHE A 295 -14.01 6.11 -12.32
CA PHE A 295 -14.27 6.78 -11.05
C PHE A 295 -14.30 8.29 -11.22
N ARG A 296 -15.04 8.96 -10.34
CA ARG A 296 -15.16 10.42 -10.34
C ARG A 296 -15.31 10.98 -8.94
N ILE A 297 -14.51 12.00 -8.63
CA ILE A 297 -14.74 12.89 -7.48
C ILE A 297 -15.15 14.25 -8.07
N PRO A 298 -16.41 14.69 -7.86
CA PRO A 298 -16.97 15.87 -8.52
C PRO A 298 -16.37 17.18 -8.00
#